data_AF-A0AAU9ZVY6-F1
#
_entry.id   AF-A0AAU9ZVY6-F1
#
_cell.length_a   1.000
_cell.length_b   1.000
_cell.length_c   1.000
_cell.angle_alpha   90.00
_cell.angle_beta   90.00
_cell.angle_gamma   90.00
#
_symmetry.space_group_name_H-M   'P 1'
#
loop_
_entity.id
_entity.type
_entity.pdbx_description
1 polymer ?
#
loop_
_entity_poly.entity_id
_entity_poly.type
_entity_poly.pdbx_seq_one_letter_code
_entity_poly.pdbx_strand_id
1 'polypeptide(L)'
;MKHVKFIGFIFFLFSLTESLALPTKPQDVDPFYATQKFIEENTVYLTIIAVAQYVQEVSFDEVETLVKVMMDYRDGCLANWTLPECSKRANEAIQDMICSSEGLPQRHNISHCCSKVDFARRLCFFYNKKAKTGFLPPFPTLDPEEKCQAYKNNNGSFLNLYMYEVARRNPFVFSPVLLTVAARFEEAATTCCEQQEKATCFQDKAAPITQYLKASSSYQGTVCGALIKFGPKVLNSINTAVFSKKFPKIGFKDLTSLLEDVSTMYELCCEGDVVQCIQGQSQVMNHICSKQDFISSKIKECCEKKMPERGDCIINTNKEDKPEDLSPREPKFTDSQNVCQERDSNQDGLLIEFTHEYSRRHNYLSTPELLRVTKVYKDLLEDCCSRENAAGCYRHAEDKFNETTEKSLAMVQQECKLFQELEKDALKLHYLVKFTKAAPQLSLEELVYLSNGMMEVLTTCCTLSEEFACVDDLADLVLGDLCGVNENRTINPAVDLCCRADFAFRRHCFEHLEADTTYVLPSVSALISALHSDWCQAHNEDLQNKKHRFMVNLVKWMPEITAEECMCLFTKFTAAGEKCDEVQEPETCFHPEGSNIDNESGAANRNDKIPEVNISISVKCPNLL
;
A
#
# COMPACT_ATOMS: atom_id res chain seq x y z
N MET A 1 -11.83 -32.15 -6.11
CA MET A 1 -12.89 -31.41 -6.85
C MET A 1 -13.91 -30.86 -5.87
N LYS A 2 -13.65 -29.65 -5.35
CA LYS A 2 -14.60 -28.74 -4.70
C LYS A 2 -14.08 -27.36 -5.06
N HIS A 3 -14.83 -26.69 -5.94
CA HIS A 3 -14.46 -25.42 -6.56
C HIS A 3 -14.56 -24.29 -5.53
N VAL A 4 -13.40 -23.75 -5.20
CA VAL A 4 -13.20 -22.52 -4.42
C VAL A 4 -13.54 -21.35 -5.35
N LYS A 5 -14.72 -20.77 -5.17
CA LYS A 5 -15.16 -19.54 -5.86
C LYS A 5 -14.59 -18.36 -5.08
N PHE A 6 -13.45 -17.85 -5.53
CA PHE A 6 -12.85 -16.64 -5.00
C PHE A 6 -13.23 -15.46 -5.87
N ILE A 7 -13.39 -14.31 -5.19
CA ILE A 7 -13.63 -12.96 -5.68
C ILE A 7 -15.11 -12.59 -5.84
N GLY A 8 -15.70 -12.16 -4.72
CA GLY A 8 -15.41 -10.81 -4.22
C GLY A 8 -14.72 -10.90 -2.86
N PHE A 9 -13.42 -10.70 -2.72
CA PHE A 9 -12.83 -10.67 -1.35
C PHE A 9 -12.45 -9.26 -0.90
N ILE A 10 -13.32 -8.32 -1.28
CA ILE A 10 -13.88 -7.29 -0.36
C ILE A 10 -15.41 -7.57 -0.14
N PHE A 11 -15.93 -8.74 -0.59
CA PHE A 11 -17.36 -9.13 -0.55
C PHE A 11 -17.69 -10.61 -0.29
N PHE A 12 -18.11 -10.90 0.94
CA PHE A 12 -18.59 -12.19 1.46
C PHE A 12 -17.48 -13.15 1.92
N LEU A 13 -17.40 -13.36 3.25
CA LEU A 13 -18.10 -14.47 3.92
C LEU A 13 -17.89 -14.37 5.44
N PHE A 14 -18.95 -14.03 6.19
CA PHE A 14 -19.43 -14.76 7.37
C PHE A 14 -20.88 -14.33 7.62
N SER A 15 -21.82 -15.15 7.14
CA SER A 15 -23.16 -15.18 7.70
C SER A 15 -23.04 -15.91 9.06
N LEU A 16 -23.13 -15.17 10.16
CA LEU A 16 -23.43 -15.76 11.46
C LEU A 16 -24.96 -15.80 11.59
N THR A 17 -25.49 -17.01 11.70
CA THR A 17 -26.89 -17.29 11.96
C THR A 17 -27.32 -16.72 13.30
N GLU A 18 -28.43 -15.96 13.26
CA GLU A 18 -29.44 -15.71 14.29
C GLU A 18 -29.01 -15.67 15.77
N SER A 19 -29.13 -14.47 16.35
CA SER A 19 -29.95 -14.34 17.56
C SER A 19 -30.98 -13.23 17.33
N LEU A 20 -32.25 -13.63 17.33
CA LEU A 20 -33.41 -12.74 17.28
C LEU A 20 -33.46 -11.88 18.56
N ALA A 21 -33.24 -10.58 18.42
CA ALA A 21 -33.79 -9.58 19.33
C ALA A 21 -34.46 -8.48 18.49
N LEU A 22 -35.74 -8.22 18.80
CA LEU A 22 -36.61 -7.29 18.08
C LEU A 22 -36.00 -5.89 17.90
N PRO A 23 -36.40 -5.15 16.85
CA PRO A 23 -35.92 -3.80 16.61
C PRO A 23 -36.50 -2.85 17.65
N THR A 24 -35.64 -2.33 18.52
CA THR A 24 -35.94 -1.11 19.26
C THR A 24 -35.57 0.04 18.34
N LYS A 25 -36.53 0.93 18.03
CA LYS A 25 -36.29 2.17 17.28
C LYS A 25 -34.98 2.82 17.75
N PRO A 26 -34.07 3.25 16.85
CA PRO A 26 -32.94 4.06 17.26
C PRO A 26 -33.48 5.34 17.90
N GLN A 27 -33.13 5.59 19.16
CA GLN A 27 -33.23 6.94 19.70
C GLN A 27 -32.36 7.85 18.82
N ASP A 28 -32.90 8.99 18.40
CA ASP A 28 -32.15 10.06 17.74
C ASP A 28 -31.04 10.54 18.70
N VAL A 29 -29.89 9.89 18.66
CA VAL A 29 -28.66 10.33 19.34
C VAL A 29 -27.95 11.25 18.36
N ASP A 30 -27.67 12.48 18.79
CA ASP A 30 -26.87 13.44 18.02
C ASP A 30 -25.55 12.77 17.57
N PRO A 31 -25.30 12.65 16.25
CA PRO A 31 -24.09 12.02 15.72
C PRO A 31 -22.81 12.67 16.24
N PHE A 32 -22.83 13.97 16.54
CA PHE A 32 -21.68 14.67 17.14
C PHE A 32 -21.39 14.14 18.54
N TYR A 33 -22.43 14.06 19.39
CA TYR A 33 -22.31 13.53 20.74
C TYR A 33 -21.85 12.06 20.75
N ALA A 34 -22.40 11.21 19.87
CA ALA A 34 -21.97 9.82 19.73
C ALA A 34 -20.49 9.70 19.33
N THR A 35 -20.01 10.57 18.44
CA THR A 35 -18.60 10.62 18.04
C THR A 35 -17.70 11.03 19.18
N GLN A 36 -18.07 12.09 19.89
CA GLN A 36 -17.31 12.60 21.02
C GLN A 36 -17.21 11.55 22.15
N LYS A 37 -18.34 10.91 22.49
CA LYS A 37 -18.36 9.81 23.47
C LYS A 37 -17.47 8.64 23.06
N PHE A 38 -17.50 8.26 21.78
CA PHE A 38 -16.63 7.19 21.27
C PHE A 38 -15.14 7.53 21.43
N ILE A 39 -14.74 8.78 21.17
CA ILE A 39 -13.37 9.26 21.36
C ILE A 39 -12.97 9.21 22.85
N GLU A 40 -13.86 9.66 23.74
CA GLU A 40 -13.63 9.66 25.19
C GLU A 40 -13.45 8.23 25.74
N GLU A 41 -14.28 7.29 25.30
CA GLU A 41 -14.20 5.87 25.67
C GLU A 41 -12.92 5.19 25.12
N ASN A 42 -12.39 5.67 24.00
CA ASN A 42 -11.21 5.09 23.33
C ASN A 42 -9.93 5.91 23.51
N THR A 43 -9.88 6.88 24.44
CA THR A 43 -8.74 7.79 24.61
C THR A 43 -7.42 7.03 24.80
N VAL A 44 -7.42 5.93 25.57
CA VAL A 44 -6.23 5.09 25.77
C VAL A 44 -5.67 4.55 24.44
N TYR A 45 -6.51 3.93 23.61
CA TYR A 45 -6.06 3.41 22.31
C TYR A 45 -5.58 4.53 21.39
N LEU A 46 -6.26 5.68 21.38
CA LEU A 46 -5.87 6.80 20.54
C LEU A 46 -4.51 7.38 20.91
N THR A 47 -4.21 7.49 22.21
CA THR A 47 -2.88 7.87 22.68
C THR A 47 -1.83 6.85 22.28
N ILE A 48 -2.10 5.55 22.47
CA ILE A 48 -1.20 4.48 22.06
C ILE A 48 -0.90 4.56 20.56
N ILE A 49 -1.94 4.66 19.73
CA ILE A 49 -1.81 4.75 18.27
C ILE A 49 -0.95 5.97 17.91
N ALA A 50 -1.32 7.16 18.38
CA ALA A 50 -0.61 8.38 18.01
C ALA A 50 0.87 8.33 18.39
N VAL A 51 1.18 7.98 19.65
CA VAL A 51 2.56 7.93 20.14
C VAL A 51 3.37 6.85 19.40
N ALA A 52 2.80 5.64 19.24
CA ALA A 52 3.48 4.53 18.57
C ALA A 52 3.71 4.80 17.07
N GLN A 53 2.81 5.53 16.41
CA GLN A 53 3.01 5.91 15.00
C GLN A 53 4.02 7.05 14.84
N TYR A 54 4.04 8.04 15.74
CA TYR A 54 4.97 9.17 15.66
C TYR A 54 6.41 8.83 16.09
N VAL A 55 6.55 7.96 17.09
CA VAL A 55 7.83 7.61 17.71
C VAL A 55 7.93 6.09 17.75
N GLN A 56 8.15 5.47 16.60
CA GLN A 56 8.04 4.01 16.45
C GLN A 56 9.04 3.22 17.31
N GLU A 57 10.12 3.82 17.78
CA GLU A 57 11.13 3.25 18.67
C GLU A 57 10.81 3.37 20.16
N VAL A 58 9.78 4.14 20.53
CA VAL A 58 9.32 4.28 21.92
C VAL A 58 9.02 2.91 22.52
N SER A 59 9.33 2.71 23.80
CA SER A 59 8.98 1.48 24.52
C SER A 59 7.52 1.48 24.97
N PHE A 60 6.95 0.30 25.22
CA PHE A 60 5.58 0.19 25.71
C PHE A 60 5.40 0.85 27.08
N ASP A 61 6.37 0.73 28.00
CA ASP A 61 6.32 1.37 29.33
C ASP A 61 6.29 2.91 29.24
N GLU A 62 7.04 3.49 28.31
CA GLU A 62 7.00 4.94 28.03
C GLU A 62 5.62 5.35 27.48
N VAL A 63 5.02 4.53 26.61
CA VAL A 63 3.67 4.75 26.08
C VAL A 63 2.64 4.67 27.21
N GLU A 64 2.70 3.68 28.10
CA GLU A 64 1.79 3.58 29.25
C GLU A 64 1.90 4.79 30.18
N THR A 65 3.11 5.35 30.33
CA THR A 65 3.31 6.58 31.09
C THR A 65 2.62 7.77 30.41
N LEU A 66 2.77 7.92 29.10
CA LEU A 66 2.10 8.98 28.33
C LEU A 66 0.57 8.81 28.30
N VAL A 67 0.07 7.56 28.27
CA VAL A 67 -1.36 7.25 28.40
C VAL A 67 -1.91 7.77 29.72
N LYS A 68 -1.22 7.55 30.84
CA LYS A 68 -1.65 8.06 32.15
C LYS A 68 -1.75 9.59 32.14
N VAL A 69 -0.75 10.28 31.59
CA VAL A 69 -0.76 11.75 31.45
C VAL A 69 -1.93 12.22 30.59
N MET A 70 -2.23 11.54 29.48
CA MET A 70 -3.36 11.90 28.62
C MET A 70 -4.71 11.66 29.32
N MET A 71 -4.83 10.60 30.11
CA MET A 71 -6.04 10.32 30.89
C MET A 71 -6.28 11.37 31.96
N ASP A 72 -5.23 11.80 32.68
CA ASP A 72 -5.31 12.90 33.65
C ASP A 72 -5.70 14.23 32.96
N TYR A 73 -5.13 14.50 31.79
CA TYR A 73 -5.50 15.66 30.97
C TYR A 73 -6.98 15.62 30.56
N ARG A 74 -7.46 14.47 30.06
CA ARG A 74 -8.86 14.27 29.68
C ARG A 74 -9.78 14.49 30.87
N ASP A 75 -9.48 13.87 32.01
CA ASP A 75 -10.33 13.93 33.21
C ASP A 75 -10.36 15.35 33.79
N GLY A 76 -9.24 16.07 33.74
CA GLY A 76 -9.17 17.50 34.06
C GLY A 76 -10.07 18.35 33.16
N CYS A 77 -10.06 18.09 31.85
CA CYS A 77 -10.92 18.80 30.90
C CYS A 77 -12.40 18.46 31.03
N LEU A 78 -12.74 17.21 31.35
CA LEU A 78 -14.13 16.82 31.66
C LEU A 78 -14.63 17.49 32.94
N ALA A 79 -13.75 17.66 33.94
CA ALA A 79 -14.08 18.36 35.18
C ALA A 79 -14.22 19.87 34.98
N ASN A 80 -13.39 20.48 34.13
CA ASN A 80 -13.46 21.91 33.82
C ASN A 80 -13.00 22.23 32.37
N TRP A 81 -13.94 22.27 31.44
CA TRP A 81 -13.67 22.55 30.03
C TRP A 81 -13.18 23.98 29.75
N THR A 82 -13.31 24.91 30.70
CA THR A 82 -12.89 26.31 30.54
C THR A 82 -11.38 26.53 30.72
N LEU A 83 -10.65 25.49 31.13
CA LEU A 83 -9.20 25.54 31.25
C LEU A 83 -8.55 25.79 29.87
N PRO A 84 -7.53 26.66 29.76
CA PRO A 84 -6.93 27.03 28.47
C PRO A 84 -6.43 25.83 27.66
N GLU A 85 -5.83 24.84 28.34
CA GLU A 85 -5.29 23.64 27.74
C GLU A 85 -6.35 22.74 27.09
N CYS A 86 -7.61 22.81 27.53
CA CYS A 86 -8.72 22.02 26.99
C CYS A 86 -9.25 22.53 25.64
N SER A 87 -8.79 23.70 25.21
CA SER A 87 -9.10 24.26 23.88
C SER A 87 -8.14 23.78 22.79
N LYS A 88 -7.03 23.12 23.15
CA LYS A 88 -6.03 22.61 22.21
C LYS A 88 -6.59 21.43 21.40
N ARG A 89 -6.08 21.25 20.19
CA ARG A 89 -6.34 20.03 19.43
C ARG A 89 -5.68 18.84 20.14
N ALA A 90 -6.35 17.70 20.17
CA ALA A 90 -5.83 16.49 20.82
C ALA A 90 -4.45 16.09 20.29
N ASN A 91 -4.21 16.19 18.98
CA ASN A 91 -2.90 15.89 18.39
C ASN A 91 -1.80 16.85 18.88
N GLU A 92 -2.11 18.12 19.10
CA GLU A 92 -1.16 19.09 19.67
C GLU A 92 -0.87 18.80 21.13
N ALA A 93 -1.90 18.42 21.91
CA ALA A 93 -1.73 18.00 23.30
C ALA A 93 -0.86 16.74 23.40
N ILE A 94 -1.07 15.74 22.53
CA ILE A 94 -0.23 14.53 22.49
C ILE A 94 1.22 14.88 22.13
N GLN A 95 1.45 15.74 21.14
CA GLN A 95 2.80 16.18 20.77
C GLN A 95 3.47 16.99 21.90
N ASP A 96 2.72 17.84 22.61
CA ASP A 96 3.20 18.54 23.80
C ASP A 96 3.64 17.53 24.87
N MET A 97 2.83 16.50 25.16
CA MET A 97 3.16 15.45 26.13
C MET A 97 4.43 14.69 25.77
N ILE A 98 4.60 14.32 24.49
CA ILE A 98 5.82 13.68 23.99
C ILE A 98 7.03 14.60 24.22
N CYS A 99 6.90 15.89 23.90
CA CYS A 99 7.99 16.85 24.00
C CYS A 99 8.33 17.28 25.43
N SER A 100 7.36 17.23 26.36
CA SER A 100 7.56 17.53 27.78
C SER A 100 8.02 16.32 28.60
N SER A 101 7.99 15.11 28.03
CA SER A 101 8.45 13.90 28.72
C SER A 101 9.97 13.91 28.90
N GLU A 102 10.43 13.77 30.14
CA GLU A 102 11.84 13.95 30.51
C GLU A 102 12.74 12.92 29.79
N GLY A 103 13.68 13.41 28.99
CA GLY A 103 14.67 12.60 28.27
C GLY A 103 14.13 11.82 27.07
N LEU A 104 12.80 11.68 26.90
CA LEU A 104 12.19 10.96 25.79
C LEU A 104 12.55 11.58 24.43
N PRO A 105 12.47 12.92 24.23
CA PRO A 105 12.82 13.51 22.94
C PRO A 105 14.28 13.29 22.52
N GLN A 106 15.20 13.28 23.48
CA GLN A 106 16.62 13.04 23.23
C GLN A 106 16.89 11.56 22.95
N ARG A 107 16.26 10.66 23.72
CA ARG A 107 16.43 9.19 23.58
C ARG A 107 15.97 8.69 22.21
N HIS A 108 14.88 9.23 21.69
CA HIS A 108 14.27 8.79 20.43
C HIS A 108 14.53 9.75 19.25
N ASN A 109 15.47 10.68 19.40
CA ASN A 109 15.90 11.61 18.35
C ASN A 109 14.79 12.50 17.73
N ILE A 110 13.81 12.91 18.55
CA ILE A 110 12.70 13.79 18.13
C ILE A 110 12.79 15.21 18.72
N SER A 111 13.88 15.52 19.42
CA SER A 111 14.14 16.86 19.99
C SER A 111 14.07 17.98 18.96
N HIS A 112 14.49 17.71 17.71
CA HIS A 112 14.44 18.64 16.59
C HIS A 112 13.00 19.00 16.16
N CYS A 113 12.02 18.13 16.39
CA CYS A 113 10.61 18.44 16.23
C CYS A 113 10.08 19.23 17.43
N CYS A 114 10.49 18.87 18.64
CA CYS A 114 10.07 19.56 19.86
C CYS A 114 10.57 20.99 19.99
N SER A 115 11.63 21.38 19.27
CA SER A 115 12.07 22.78 19.17
C SER A 115 11.22 23.62 18.22
N LYS A 116 10.27 23.02 17.49
CA LYS A 116 9.32 23.71 16.61
C LYS A 116 7.98 23.89 17.34
N VAL A 117 7.12 24.73 16.79
CA VAL A 117 5.77 25.00 17.30
C VAL A 117 4.71 24.81 16.22
N ASP A 118 3.46 24.63 16.65
CA ASP A 118 2.26 24.59 15.81
C ASP A 118 2.41 23.69 14.56
N PHE A 119 2.09 24.22 13.38
CA PHE A 119 2.16 23.51 12.10
C PHE A 119 3.56 22.97 11.80
N ALA A 120 4.63 23.72 12.10
CA ALA A 120 6.00 23.28 11.82
C ALA A 120 6.38 22.06 12.67
N ARG A 121 5.86 21.96 13.90
CA ARG A 121 6.04 20.78 14.75
C ARG A 121 5.24 19.59 14.23
N ARG A 122 3.95 19.79 13.91
CA ARG A 122 3.10 18.71 13.37
C ARG A 122 3.69 18.09 12.11
N LEU A 123 4.15 18.95 11.19
CA LEU A 123 4.80 18.52 9.96
C LEU A 123 6.10 17.75 10.23
N CYS A 124 6.88 18.17 11.23
CA CYS A 124 8.11 17.46 11.63
C CYS A 124 7.79 16.05 12.16
N PHE A 125 6.79 15.91 13.02
CA PHE A 125 6.33 14.59 13.50
C PHE A 125 5.82 13.70 12.37
N PHE A 126 5.10 14.26 11.40
CA PHE A 126 4.67 13.54 10.20
C PHE A 126 5.85 13.00 9.38
N TYR A 127 6.88 13.82 9.13
CA TYR A 127 8.09 13.38 8.42
C TYR A 127 8.96 12.42 9.25
N ASN A 128 8.85 12.44 10.58
CA ASN A 128 9.58 11.50 11.44
C ASN A 128 9.08 10.04 11.33
N LYS A 129 7.87 9.82 10.81
CA LYS A 129 7.30 8.49 10.58
C LYS A 129 8.13 7.72 9.56
N LYS A 130 8.45 6.46 9.87
CA LYS A 130 9.25 5.55 9.02
C LYS A 130 8.36 4.48 8.41
N ALA A 131 8.12 4.60 7.09
CA ALA A 131 7.36 3.60 6.33
C ALA A 131 8.01 2.20 6.42
N LYS A 132 9.34 2.15 6.40
CA LYS A 132 10.10 0.90 6.55
C LYS A 132 10.35 0.62 8.02
N THR A 133 9.83 -0.50 8.50
CA THR A 133 9.84 -0.88 9.92
C THR A 133 10.80 -2.01 10.26
N GLY A 134 11.75 -2.33 9.38
CA GLY A 134 12.74 -3.40 9.56
C GLY A 134 13.73 -3.18 10.71
N PHE A 135 13.75 -2.00 11.33
CA PHE A 135 14.49 -1.73 12.58
C PHE A 135 13.77 -2.30 13.81
N LEU A 136 12.49 -2.66 13.70
CA LEU A 136 11.74 -3.30 14.76
C LEU A 136 12.03 -4.80 14.79
N PRO A 137 12.04 -5.42 15.99
CA PRO A 137 12.10 -6.88 16.08
C PRO A 137 10.87 -7.52 15.42
N PRO A 138 10.94 -8.83 15.11
CA PRO A 138 9.76 -9.60 14.69
C PRO A 138 8.57 -9.36 15.63
N PHE A 139 7.36 -9.44 15.07
CA PHE A 139 6.15 -9.24 15.88
C PHE A 139 6.15 -10.20 17.07
N PRO A 140 5.99 -9.71 18.32
CA PRO A 140 6.09 -10.58 19.49
C PRO A 140 4.93 -11.57 19.50
N THR A 141 5.23 -12.84 19.20
CA THR A 141 4.27 -13.94 19.25
C THR A 141 4.45 -14.70 20.55
N LEU A 142 3.54 -14.48 21.50
CA LEU A 142 3.41 -15.31 22.69
C LEU A 142 2.86 -16.70 22.33
N ASP A 143 3.18 -17.69 23.16
CA ASP A 143 2.55 -19.01 23.14
C ASP A 143 1.03 -18.88 23.34
N PRO A 144 0.17 -19.69 22.67
CA PRO A 144 -1.28 -19.54 22.77
C PRO A 144 -1.84 -19.63 24.20
N GLU A 145 -1.27 -20.47 25.07
CA GLU A 145 -1.66 -20.57 26.47
C GLU A 145 -1.25 -19.30 27.23
N GLU A 146 -0.04 -18.80 27.02
CA GLU A 146 0.44 -17.55 27.61
C GLU A 146 -0.38 -16.34 27.14
N LYS A 147 -0.76 -16.27 25.85
CA LYS A 147 -1.67 -15.23 25.33
C LYS A 147 -2.99 -15.23 26.08
N CYS A 148 -3.57 -16.41 26.27
CA CYS A 148 -4.86 -16.53 26.94
C CYS A 148 -4.76 -16.25 28.43
N GLN A 149 -3.65 -16.61 29.08
CA GLN A 149 -3.41 -16.24 30.46
C GLN A 149 -3.25 -14.71 30.60
N ALA A 150 -2.48 -14.06 29.71
CA ALA A 150 -2.33 -12.61 29.70
C ALA A 150 -3.68 -11.91 29.48
N TYR A 151 -4.48 -12.37 28.51
CA TYR A 151 -5.83 -11.85 28.26
C TYR A 151 -6.77 -12.03 29.46
N LYS A 152 -6.77 -13.20 30.10
CA LYS A 152 -7.61 -13.49 31.28
C LYS A 152 -7.18 -12.69 32.52
N ASN A 153 -5.88 -12.45 32.68
CA ASN A 153 -5.35 -11.68 33.82
C ASN A 153 -5.65 -10.19 33.70
N ASN A 154 -5.41 -9.60 32.53
CA ASN A 154 -5.66 -8.19 32.27
C ASN A 154 -5.86 -7.96 30.76
N ASN A 155 -7.13 -8.06 30.32
CA ASN A 155 -7.49 -7.87 28.92
C ASN A 155 -7.09 -6.48 28.39
N GLY A 156 -7.23 -5.42 29.19
CA GLY A 156 -6.88 -4.06 28.79
C GLY A 156 -5.40 -3.89 28.48
N SER A 157 -4.51 -4.33 29.37
CA SER A 157 -3.06 -4.27 29.13
C SER A 157 -2.64 -5.13 27.94
N PHE A 158 -3.23 -6.33 27.79
CA PHE A 158 -2.98 -7.20 26.64
C PHE A 158 -3.36 -6.55 25.30
N LEU A 159 -4.55 -5.94 25.22
CA LEU A 159 -4.99 -5.27 24.00
C LEU A 159 -4.23 -3.97 23.73
N ASN A 160 -3.83 -3.24 24.78
CA ASN A 160 -2.97 -2.06 24.66
C ASN A 160 -1.61 -2.42 24.04
N LEU A 161 -1.00 -3.52 24.50
CA LEU A 161 0.27 -4.01 23.94
C LEU A 161 0.10 -4.44 22.47
N TYR A 162 -0.99 -5.14 22.15
CA TYR A 162 -1.31 -5.49 20.77
C TYR A 162 -1.45 -4.25 19.89
N MET A 163 -2.22 -3.24 20.33
CA MET A 163 -2.40 -1.99 19.59
C MET A 163 -1.07 -1.26 19.38
N TYR A 164 -0.22 -1.19 20.41
CA TYR A 164 1.10 -0.60 20.32
C TYR A 164 1.98 -1.28 19.26
N GLU A 165 2.05 -2.62 19.27
CA GLU A 165 2.89 -3.38 18.32
C GLU A 165 2.36 -3.29 16.87
N VAL A 166 1.03 -3.23 16.70
CA VAL A 166 0.41 -3.03 15.38
C VAL A 166 0.63 -1.60 14.88
N ALA A 167 0.38 -0.58 15.71
CA ALA A 167 0.47 0.83 15.32
C ALA A 167 1.89 1.24 14.92
N ARG A 168 2.92 0.87 15.69
CA ARG A 168 4.32 1.21 15.37
C ARG A 168 4.84 0.54 14.09
N ARG A 169 4.22 -0.57 13.67
CA ARG A 169 4.53 -1.25 12.39
C ARG A 169 3.74 -0.69 11.21
N ASN A 170 2.70 0.10 11.47
CA ASN A 170 1.77 0.62 10.48
C ASN A 170 1.54 2.14 10.70
N PRO A 171 2.57 2.99 10.51
CA PRO A 171 2.55 4.39 10.93
C PRO A 171 1.59 5.30 10.16
N PHE A 172 1.08 4.84 9.02
CA PHE A 172 0.15 5.57 8.15
C PHE A 172 -1.26 4.99 8.12
N VAL A 173 -1.52 3.89 8.85
CA VAL A 173 -2.87 3.33 8.94
C VAL A 173 -3.73 4.24 9.81
N PHE A 174 -4.93 4.54 9.32
CA PHE A 174 -5.83 5.47 10.00
C PHE A 174 -6.36 4.87 11.30
N SER A 175 -6.54 5.73 12.31
CA SER A 175 -7.03 5.31 13.64
C SER A 175 -8.32 4.49 13.61
N PRO A 176 -9.33 4.76 12.75
CA PRO A 176 -10.56 3.96 12.74
C PRO A 176 -10.34 2.52 12.24
N VAL A 177 -9.38 2.31 11.34
CA VAL A 177 -8.97 0.98 10.88
C VAL A 177 -8.26 0.23 12.01
N LEU A 178 -7.33 0.89 12.70
CA LEU A 178 -6.62 0.28 13.83
C LEU A 178 -7.57 -0.12 14.97
N LEU A 179 -8.55 0.74 15.30
CA LEU A 179 -9.60 0.39 16.28
C LEU A 179 -10.44 -0.80 15.84
N THR A 180 -10.77 -0.91 14.56
CA THR A 180 -11.48 -2.07 14.00
C THR A 180 -10.62 -3.34 14.10
N VAL A 181 -9.32 -3.24 13.82
CA VAL A 181 -8.36 -4.35 13.95
C VAL A 181 -8.27 -4.83 15.41
N ALA A 182 -8.20 -3.91 16.38
CA ALA A 182 -8.20 -4.28 17.79
C ALA A 182 -9.51 -4.94 18.23
N ALA A 183 -10.67 -4.44 17.80
CA ALA A 183 -11.96 -5.06 18.11
C ALA A 183 -12.05 -6.50 17.56
N ARG A 184 -11.63 -6.72 16.31
CA ARG A 184 -11.60 -8.07 15.71
C ARG A 184 -10.59 -8.99 16.40
N PHE A 185 -9.46 -8.45 16.85
CA PHE A 185 -8.47 -9.22 17.61
C PHE A 185 -8.99 -9.58 19.01
N GLU A 186 -9.69 -8.69 19.69
CA GLU A 186 -10.34 -8.98 20.97
C GLU A 186 -11.40 -10.07 20.82
N GLU A 187 -12.22 -10.04 19.77
CA GLU A 187 -13.19 -11.09 19.47
C GLU A 187 -12.48 -12.45 19.23
N ALA A 188 -11.37 -12.44 18.50
CA ALA A 188 -10.55 -13.61 18.27
C ALA A 188 -9.97 -14.16 19.59
N ALA A 189 -9.42 -13.30 20.45
CA ALA A 189 -8.90 -13.70 21.76
C ALA A 189 -10.00 -14.29 22.65
N THR A 190 -11.16 -13.61 22.73
CA THR A 190 -12.33 -14.08 23.47
C THR A 190 -12.76 -15.47 23.02
N THR A 191 -12.85 -15.68 21.71
CA THR A 191 -13.31 -16.95 21.14
C THR A 191 -12.27 -18.05 21.29
N CYS A 192 -11.02 -17.78 20.94
CA CYS A 192 -9.96 -18.78 20.86
C CYS A 192 -9.46 -19.23 22.22
N CYS A 193 -9.52 -18.37 23.25
CA CYS A 193 -9.11 -18.75 24.59
C CYS A 193 -10.04 -19.74 25.30
N GLU A 194 -11.23 -19.97 24.75
CA GLU A 194 -12.19 -20.98 25.20
C GLU A 194 -12.14 -22.27 24.35
N GLN A 195 -11.30 -22.31 23.30
CA GLN A 195 -11.11 -23.50 22.48
C GLN A 195 -10.04 -24.45 23.05
N GLN A 196 -10.17 -25.73 22.72
CA GLN A 196 -9.15 -26.73 23.03
C GLN A 196 -7.90 -26.51 22.17
N GLU A 197 -8.08 -26.37 20.85
CA GLU A 197 -7.03 -26.13 19.86
C GLU A 197 -6.79 -24.62 19.65
N LYS A 198 -6.22 -23.95 20.67
CA LYS A 198 -6.04 -22.49 20.67
C LYS A 198 -5.13 -22.00 19.55
N ALA A 199 -4.03 -22.71 19.30
CA ALA A 199 -3.04 -22.36 18.28
C ALA A 199 -3.70 -22.22 16.90
N THR A 200 -4.43 -23.26 16.48
CA THR A 200 -5.14 -23.28 15.20
C THR A 200 -6.22 -22.20 15.15
N CYS A 201 -7.00 -22.03 16.23
CA CYS A 201 -8.01 -20.97 16.27
C CYS A 201 -7.40 -19.58 16.07
N PHE A 202 -6.30 -19.26 16.76
CA PHE A 202 -5.63 -17.97 16.61
C PHE A 202 -5.05 -17.78 15.20
N GLN A 203 -4.48 -18.82 14.61
CA GLN A 203 -3.96 -18.76 13.22
C GLN A 203 -5.10 -18.45 12.24
N ASP A 204 -6.22 -19.18 12.33
CA ASP A 204 -7.37 -19.02 11.44
C ASP A 204 -8.01 -17.63 11.59
N LYS A 205 -8.10 -17.11 12.82
CA LYS A 205 -8.68 -15.79 13.09
C LYS A 205 -7.72 -14.63 12.76
N ALA A 206 -6.40 -14.83 12.87
CA ALA A 206 -5.41 -13.78 12.59
C ALA A 206 -5.24 -13.50 11.10
N ALA A 207 -5.43 -14.52 10.23
CA ALA A 207 -5.28 -14.37 8.79
C ALA A 207 -6.19 -13.27 8.18
N PRO A 208 -7.53 -13.27 8.38
CA PRO A 208 -8.40 -12.22 7.83
C PRO A 208 -8.17 -10.85 8.46
N ILE A 209 -7.77 -10.78 9.74
CA ILE A 209 -7.41 -9.50 10.40
C ILE A 209 -6.17 -8.90 9.74
N THR A 210 -5.15 -9.73 9.50
CA THR A 210 -3.91 -9.32 8.86
C THR A 210 -4.14 -8.87 7.42
N GLN A 211 -4.97 -9.60 6.66
CA GLN A 211 -5.34 -9.22 5.29
C GLN A 211 -6.07 -7.88 5.25
N TYR A 212 -7.04 -7.67 6.14
CA TYR A 212 -7.76 -6.40 6.25
C TYR A 212 -6.84 -5.22 6.57
N LEU A 213 -5.92 -5.40 7.53
CA LEU A 213 -4.93 -4.39 7.90
C LEU A 213 -4.00 -4.05 6.73
N LYS A 214 -3.45 -5.06 6.05
CA LYS A 214 -2.55 -4.87 4.90
C LYS A 214 -3.25 -4.13 3.76
N ALA A 215 -4.44 -4.59 3.36
CA ALA A 215 -5.21 -3.95 2.30
C ALA A 215 -5.52 -2.48 2.62
N SER A 216 -5.94 -2.20 3.87
CA SER A 216 -6.20 -0.84 4.33
C SER A 216 -4.92 0.01 4.34
N SER A 217 -3.81 -0.56 4.79
CA SER A 217 -2.51 0.12 4.84
C SER A 217 -2.02 0.53 3.46
N SER A 218 -2.00 -0.39 2.49
CA SER A 218 -1.52 -0.09 1.14
C SER A 218 -2.43 0.92 0.44
N TYR A 219 -3.76 0.81 0.60
CA TYR A 219 -4.69 1.80 0.06
C TYR A 219 -4.51 3.19 0.68
N GLN A 220 -4.52 3.29 2.01
CA GLN A 220 -4.35 4.57 2.72
C GLN A 220 -2.98 5.19 2.44
N GLY A 221 -1.92 4.38 2.46
CA GLY A 221 -0.57 4.82 2.12
C GLY A 221 -0.49 5.38 0.70
N THR A 222 -1.09 4.69 -0.27
CA THR A 222 -1.12 5.14 -1.67
C THR A 222 -1.89 6.44 -1.84
N VAL A 223 -3.08 6.57 -1.24
CA VAL A 223 -3.90 7.78 -1.33
C VAL A 223 -3.27 8.96 -0.59
N CYS A 224 -2.70 8.74 0.59
CA CYS A 224 -1.93 9.77 1.31
C CYS A 224 -0.69 10.19 0.52
N GLY A 225 0.04 9.23 -0.07
CA GLY A 225 1.17 9.52 -0.95
C GLY A 225 0.74 10.37 -2.14
N ALA A 226 -0.43 10.11 -2.71
CA ALA A 226 -0.99 10.91 -3.80
C ALA A 226 -1.36 12.33 -3.34
N LEU A 227 -2.00 12.48 -2.18
CA LEU A 227 -2.32 13.78 -1.60
C LEU A 227 -1.05 14.61 -1.36
N ILE A 228 -0.02 14.02 -0.76
CA ILE A 228 1.23 14.72 -0.43
C ILE A 228 2.01 15.11 -1.69
N LYS A 229 2.05 14.25 -2.71
CA LYS A 229 2.84 14.47 -3.93
C LYS A 229 2.13 15.36 -4.95
N PHE A 230 0.82 15.18 -5.13
CA PHE A 230 0.06 15.80 -6.22
C PHE A 230 -1.03 16.77 -5.74
N GLY A 231 -1.32 16.81 -4.43
CA GLY A 231 -2.26 17.74 -3.82
C GLY A 231 -3.73 17.30 -3.85
N PRO A 232 -4.62 18.12 -3.29
CA PRO A 232 -6.03 17.78 -3.07
C PRO A 232 -6.83 17.59 -4.36
N LYS A 233 -6.39 18.15 -5.50
CA LYS A 233 -7.05 17.95 -6.79
C LYS A 233 -7.00 16.50 -7.25
N VAL A 234 -5.85 15.84 -7.12
CA VAL A 234 -5.70 14.43 -7.46
C VAL A 234 -6.45 13.55 -6.45
N LEU A 235 -6.39 13.89 -5.16
CA LEU A 235 -7.20 13.23 -4.13
C LEU A 235 -8.70 13.25 -4.47
N ASN A 236 -9.22 14.42 -4.86
CA ASN A 236 -10.63 14.55 -5.26
C ASN A 236 -10.95 13.75 -6.51
N SER A 237 -10.03 13.68 -7.48
CA SER A 237 -10.22 12.88 -8.69
C SER A 237 -10.30 11.38 -8.35
N ILE A 238 -9.40 10.87 -7.52
CA ILE A 238 -9.43 9.48 -7.00
C ILE A 238 -10.77 9.20 -6.33
N ASN A 239 -11.17 10.04 -5.38
CA ASN A 239 -12.41 9.84 -4.64
C ASN A 239 -13.66 10.00 -5.53
N THR A 240 -13.63 10.87 -6.54
CA THR A 240 -14.70 11.01 -7.54
C THR A 240 -14.93 9.68 -8.25
N ALA A 241 -13.85 9.06 -8.76
CA ALA A 241 -13.94 7.76 -9.41
C ALA A 241 -14.42 6.66 -8.44
N VAL A 242 -13.84 6.57 -7.24
CA VAL A 242 -14.20 5.57 -6.22
C VAL A 242 -15.69 5.65 -5.84
N PHE A 243 -16.17 6.83 -5.46
CA PHE A 243 -17.57 6.99 -5.05
C PHE A 243 -18.55 6.83 -6.21
N SER A 244 -18.21 7.29 -7.42
CA SER A 244 -19.08 7.13 -8.59
C SER A 244 -19.21 5.68 -9.04
N LYS A 245 -18.14 4.87 -8.91
CA LYS A 245 -18.19 3.42 -9.16
C LYS A 245 -19.02 2.69 -8.09
N LYS A 246 -18.87 3.09 -6.83
CA LYS A 246 -19.50 2.42 -5.69
C LYS A 246 -20.97 2.77 -5.56
N PHE A 247 -21.31 4.03 -5.78
CA PHE A 247 -22.64 4.62 -5.65
C PHE A 247 -23.06 5.27 -6.99
N PRO A 248 -23.25 4.50 -8.08
CA PRO A 248 -23.58 5.04 -9.39
C PRO A 248 -24.89 5.86 -9.45
N LYS A 249 -25.75 5.78 -8.42
CA LYS A 249 -26.98 6.58 -8.27
C LYS A 249 -26.75 7.96 -7.65
N ILE A 250 -25.58 8.21 -7.05
CA ILE A 250 -25.30 9.50 -6.43
C ILE A 250 -25.37 10.62 -7.47
N GLY A 251 -26.10 11.69 -7.16
CA GLY A 251 -26.13 12.86 -8.02
C GLY A 251 -24.83 13.66 -7.92
N PHE A 252 -24.42 14.33 -9.00
CA PHE A 252 -23.17 15.10 -9.05
C PHE A 252 -23.03 16.11 -7.89
N LYS A 253 -24.11 16.84 -7.56
CA LYS A 253 -24.11 17.80 -6.44
C LYS A 253 -23.88 17.14 -5.08
N ASP A 254 -24.49 15.99 -4.84
CA ASP A 254 -24.32 15.24 -3.59
C ASP A 254 -22.92 14.64 -3.51
N LEU A 255 -22.38 14.17 -4.64
CA LEU A 255 -20.99 13.73 -4.74
C LEU A 255 -20.02 14.86 -4.42
N THR A 256 -20.15 16.04 -5.04
CA THR A 256 -19.24 17.16 -4.78
C THR A 256 -19.28 17.60 -3.31
N SER A 257 -20.46 17.59 -2.70
CA SER A 257 -20.59 17.90 -1.27
C SER A 257 -19.94 16.84 -0.39
N LEU A 258 -20.04 15.55 -0.75
CA LEU A 258 -19.35 14.46 -0.05
C LEU A 258 -17.82 14.55 -0.20
N LEU A 259 -17.33 14.98 -1.37
CA LEU A 259 -15.89 15.12 -1.62
C LEU A 259 -15.22 16.17 -0.73
N GLU A 260 -15.93 17.24 -0.35
CA GLU A 260 -15.43 18.23 0.62
C GLU A 260 -15.13 17.59 1.97
N ASP A 261 -16.10 16.84 2.53
CA ASP A 261 -15.94 16.12 3.80
C ASP A 261 -14.80 15.09 3.72
N VAL A 262 -14.70 14.38 2.59
CA VAL A 262 -13.67 13.36 2.36
C VAL A 262 -12.29 13.99 2.25
N SER A 263 -12.14 15.12 1.54
CA SER A 263 -10.85 15.82 1.42
C SER A 263 -10.33 16.23 2.80
N THR A 264 -11.19 16.84 3.62
CA THR A 264 -10.83 17.22 5.00
C THR A 264 -10.47 16.00 5.85
N MET A 265 -11.22 14.90 5.75
CA MET A 265 -10.89 13.65 6.46
C MET A 265 -9.49 13.14 6.07
N TYR A 266 -9.18 13.04 4.78
CA TYR A 266 -7.87 12.54 4.33
C TYR A 266 -6.72 13.47 4.75
N GLU A 267 -6.89 14.80 4.70
CA GLU A 267 -5.86 15.74 5.18
C GLU A 267 -5.48 15.45 6.64
N LEU A 268 -6.49 15.32 7.51
CA LEU A 268 -6.30 15.08 8.94
C LEU A 268 -5.77 13.67 9.24
N CYS A 269 -6.31 12.65 8.57
CA CYS A 269 -5.88 11.27 8.75
C CYS A 269 -4.44 11.04 8.24
N CYS A 270 -4.08 11.60 7.08
CA CYS A 270 -2.74 11.47 6.52
C CYS A 270 -1.69 12.21 7.36
N GLU A 271 -2.02 13.37 7.95
CA GLU A 271 -1.14 14.07 8.91
C GLU A 271 -0.85 13.20 10.14
N GLY A 272 -1.80 12.34 10.53
CA GLY A 272 -1.71 11.47 11.71
C GLY A 272 -2.49 11.99 12.92
N ASP A 273 -3.41 12.93 12.73
CA ASP A 273 -4.31 13.38 13.80
C ASP A 273 -5.39 12.32 14.06
N VAL A 274 -5.10 11.41 15.00
CA VAL A 274 -5.95 10.24 15.28
C VAL A 274 -7.36 10.59 15.73
N VAL A 275 -7.56 11.76 16.36
CA VAL A 275 -8.88 12.19 16.87
C VAL A 275 -9.67 12.86 15.75
N GLN A 276 -9.04 13.82 15.06
CA GLN A 276 -9.69 14.49 13.93
C GLN A 276 -9.98 13.52 12.78
N CYS A 277 -9.16 12.48 12.60
CA CYS A 277 -9.43 11.41 11.66
C CYS A 277 -10.73 10.64 11.97
N ILE A 278 -11.00 10.34 13.24
CA ILE A 278 -12.26 9.72 13.67
C ILE A 278 -13.44 10.66 13.42
N GLN A 279 -13.29 11.94 13.76
CA GLN A 279 -14.33 12.95 13.55
C GLN A 279 -14.65 13.10 12.06
N GLY A 280 -13.63 13.24 11.21
CA GLY A 280 -13.77 13.34 9.76
C GLY A 280 -14.41 12.09 9.17
N GLN A 281 -13.98 10.89 9.56
CA GLN A 281 -14.61 9.67 9.08
C GLN A 281 -16.06 9.55 9.55
N SER A 282 -16.37 9.91 10.80
CA SER A 282 -17.74 9.94 11.31
C SER A 282 -18.60 10.90 10.48
N GLN A 283 -18.11 12.09 10.17
CA GLN A 283 -18.79 13.09 9.33
C GLN A 283 -19.10 12.54 7.95
N VAL A 284 -18.12 11.93 7.26
CA VAL A 284 -18.31 11.28 5.95
C VAL A 284 -19.38 10.19 6.03
N MET A 285 -19.33 9.31 7.03
CA MET A 285 -20.33 8.24 7.17
C MET A 285 -21.73 8.77 7.51
N ASN A 286 -21.82 9.82 8.33
CA ASN A 286 -23.09 10.49 8.63
C ASN A 286 -23.69 11.15 7.38
N HIS A 287 -22.87 11.82 6.57
CA HIS A 287 -23.31 12.39 5.29
C HIS A 287 -23.91 11.29 4.40
N ILE A 288 -23.17 10.19 4.19
CA ILE A 288 -23.62 9.07 3.38
C ILE A 288 -24.95 8.50 3.92
N CYS A 289 -25.04 8.23 5.22
CA CYS A 289 -26.23 7.63 5.81
C CYS A 289 -27.45 8.56 5.81
N SER A 290 -27.25 9.88 5.94
CA SER A 290 -28.35 10.87 5.91
C SER A 290 -29.06 10.91 4.55
N LYS A 291 -28.38 10.47 3.48
CA LYS A 291 -28.90 10.42 2.11
C LYS A 291 -28.91 9.00 1.54
N GLN A 292 -28.93 7.97 2.40
CA GLN A 292 -28.77 6.57 2.00
C GLN A 292 -29.75 6.13 0.90
N ASP A 293 -31.01 6.59 0.94
CA ASP A 293 -32.03 6.20 -0.05
C ASP A 293 -31.72 6.70 -1.48
N PHE A 294 -30.91 7.75 -1.60
CA PHE A 294 -30.46 8.30 -2.89
C PHE A 294 -29.06 7.84 -3.27
N ILE A 295 -28.21 7.53 -2.29
CA ILE A 295 -26.83 7.11 -2.50
C ILE A 295 -26.75 5.62 -2.80
N SER A 296 -27.30 4.78 -1.91
CA SER A 296 -27.32 3.35 -2.14
C SER A 296 -28.33 2.55 -1.35
N SER A 297 -28.98 1.62 -2.04
CA SER A 297 -29.85 0.63 -1.41
C SER A 297 -29.09 -0.42 -0.59
N LYS A 298 -27.79 -0.63 -0.87
CA LYS A 298 -26.98 -1.71 -0.27
C LYS A 298 -26.41 -1.36 1.12
N ILE A 299 -26.50 -0.11 1.57
CA ILE A 299 -25.88 0.37 2.82
C ILE A 299 -26.84 0.53 4.00
N LYS A 300 -28.12 0.12 3.85
CA LYS A 300 -29.14 0.33 4.89
C LYS A 300 -28.77 -0.30 6.22
N GLU A 301 -28.38 -1.58 6.20
CA GLU A 301 -27.93 -2.30 7.40
C GLU A 301 -26.64 -1.70 7.97
N CYS A 302 -25.76 -1.15 7.13
CA CYS A 302 -24.55 -0.49 7.62
C CYS A 302 -24.86 0.79 8.38
N CYS A 303 -25.83 1.58 7.91
CA CYS A 303 -26.22 2.84 8.54
C CYS A 303 -26.90 2.67 9.91
N GLU A 304 -27.34 1.45 10.23
CA GLU A 304 -27.85 1.08 11.56
C GLU A 304 -26.74 0.68 12.54
N LYS A 305 -25.52 0.40 12.05
CA LYS A 305 -24.37 0.03 12.89
C LYS A 305 -23.79 1.23 13.62
N LYS A 306 -23.04 0.95 14.69
CA LYS A 306 -22.29 1.95 15.49
C LYS A 306 -20.87 2.12 14.98
N MET A 307 -20.16 3.14 15.46
CA MET A 307 -18.72 3.27 15.18
C MET A 307 -17.89 2.24 15.96
N PRO A 308 -16.79 1.73 15.39
CA PRO A 308 -16.29 2.00 14.03
C PRO A 308 -16.94 1.12 12.93
N GLU A 309 -17.72 0.11 13.31
CA GLU A 309 -18.29 -0.90 12.39
C GLU A 309 -19.10 -0.32 11.22
N ARG A 310 -19.82 0.78 11.43
CA ARG A 310 -20.58 1.46 10.36
C ARG A 310 -19.70 1.85 9.19
N GLY A 311 -18.55 2.45 9.47
CA GLY A 311 -17.62 2.90 8.43
C GLY A 311 -17.01 1.71 7.69
N ASP A 312 -16.56 0.72 8.44
CA ASP A 312 -16.04 -0.54 7.90
C ASP A 312 -17.09 -1.25 7.02
N CYS A 313 -18.35 -1.31 7.46
CA CYS A 313 -19.45 -1.89 6.70
C CYS A 313 -19.70 -1.13 5.39
N ILE A 314 -19.79 0.20 5.41
CA ILE A 314 -20.02 1.02 4.20
C ILE A 314 -18.87 0.83 3.20
N ILE A 315 -17.62 0.92 3.67
CA ILE A 315 -16.41 0.74 2.85
C ILE A 315 -16.42 -0.65 2.19
N ASN A 316 -16.73 -1.68 2.97
CA ASN A 316 -16.79 -3.07 2.52
C ASN A 316 -18.20 -3.49 2.06
N THR A 317 -19.09 -2.57 1.62
CA THR A 317 -20.41 -2.86 0.99
C THR A 317 -20.36 -2.85 -0.54
N ASN A 318 -21.10 -3.77 -1.19
CA ASN A 318 -20.91 -4.10 -2.61
C ASN A 318 -21.12 -2.85 -3.45
N LYS A 319 -20.41 -2.75 -4.58
CA LYS A 319 -20.75 -1.73 -5.59
C LYS A 319 -22.24 -1.89 -5.90
N GLU A 320 -22.97 -0.78 -5.98
CA GLU A 320 -24.34 -0.85 -6.46
C GLU A 320 -24.36 -1.14 -7.95
N ASP A 321 -25.42 -1.80 -8.38
CA ASP A 321 -25.58 -2.16 -9.78
C ASP A 321 -25.77 -0.87 -10.59
N LYS A 322 -25.19 -0.82 -11.78
CA LYS A 322 -25.35 0.31 -12.69
C LYS A 322 -26.86 0.53 -12.94
N PRO A 323 -27.38 1.76 -12.75
CA PRO A 323 -28.78 2.05 -13.05
C PRO A 323 -29.11 1.74 -14.52
N GLU A 324 -30.24 1.06 -14.75
CA GLU A 324 -30.68 0.60 -16.08
C GLU A 324 -30.97 1.75 -17.05
N ASP A 325 -31.32 2.92 -16.53
CA ASP A 325 -31.64 4.14 -17.28
C ASP A 325 -30.39 4.93 -17.71
N LEU A 326 -29.19 4.57 -17.24
CA LEU A 326 -27.95 5.21 -17.68
C LEU A 326 -27.56 4.74 -19.08
N SER A 327 -27.60 5.67 -20.03
CA SER A 327 -27.03 5.50 -21.37
C SER A 327 -25.55 5.03 -21.29
N PRO A 328 -25.04 4.27 -22.27
CA PRO A 328 -23.64 3.86 -22.29
C PRO A 328 -22.65 5.03 -22.31
N ARG A 329 -23.04 6.17 -22.91
CA ARG A 329 -22.23 7.38 -23.02
C ARG A 329 -22.99 8.62 -22.56
N GLU A 330 -22.26 9.69 -22.25
CA GLU A 330 -22.80 10.99 -21.88
C GLU A 330 -22.53 12.02 -23.00
N PRO A 331 -23.53 12.31 -23.87
CA PRO A 331 -23.35 13.17 -25.04
C PRO A 331 -22.87 14.59 -24.70
N LYS A 332 -23.08 15.07 -23.47
CA LYS A 332 -22.58 16.38 -23.02
C LYS A 332 -21.08 16.56 -23.28
N PHE A 333 -20.27 15.51 -23.17
CA PHE A 333 -18.81 15.62 -23.26
C PHE A 333 -18.24 15.44 -24.69
N THR A 334 -19.05 15.02 -25.66
CA THR A 334 -18.57 14.73 -27.02
C THR A 334 -19.39 15.40 -28.12
N ASP A 335 -20.70 15.55 -27.92
CA ASP A 335 -21.62 16.09 -28.92
C ASP A 335 -22.02 17.55 -28.66
N SER A 336 -21.88 18.05 -27.42
CA SER A 336 -22.17 19.45 -27.07
C SER A 336 -21.22 20.41 -27.76
N GLN A 337 -21.73 21.54 -28.26
CA GLN A 337 -20.88 22.61 -28.84
C GLN A 337 -20.18 23.46 -27.76
N ASN A 338 -20.61 23.36 -26.50
CA ASN A 338 -20.22 24.27 -25.43
C ASN A 338 -19.05 23.74 -24.58
N VAL A 339 -18.51 22.55 -24.87
CA VAL A 339 -17.48 21.90 -24.03
C VAL A 339 -16.27 22.81 -23.78
N CYS A 340 -15.78 23.51 -24.80
CA CYS A 340 -14.66 24.44 -24.64
C CYS A 340 -15.00 25.65 -23.77
N GLN A 341 -16.22 26.17 -23.86
CA GLN A 341 -16.67 27.28 -23.01
C GLN A 341 -16.81 26.85 -21.55
N GLU A 342 -17.34 25.65 -21.31
CA GLU A 342 -17.43 25.05 -19.97
C GLU A 342 -16.03 24.81 -19.38
N ARG A 343 -15.09 24.30 -20.19
CA ARG A 343 -13.68 24.13 -19.81
C ARG A 343 -13.05 25.46 -19.42
N ASP A 344 -13.19 26.49 -20.26
CA ASP A 344 -12.59 27.80 -20.02
C ASP A 344 -13.18 28.49 -18.78
N SER A 345 -14.44 28.18 -18.44
CA SER A 345 -15.12 28.70 -17.25
C SER A 345 -14.68 27.98 -15.97
N ASN A 346 -14.62 26.65 -15.98
CA ASN A 346 -14.23 25.84 -14.83
C ASN A 346 -13.75 24.44 -15.26
N GLN A 347 -12.49 24.35 -15.69
CA GLN A 347 -11.88 23.09 -16.13
C GLN A 347 -11.91 22.01 -15.05
N ASP A 348 -11.61 22.34 -13.79
CA ASP A 348 -11.61 21.36 -12.71
C ASP A 348 -13.03 20.79 -12.48
N GLY A 349 -14.05 21.65 -12.44
CA GLY A 349 -15.45 21.22 -12.31
C GLY A 349 -15.91 20.34 -13.47
N LEU A 350 -15.56 20.71 -14.71
CA LEU A 350 -15.85 19.92 -15.91
C LEU A 350 -15.22 18.52 -15.84
N LEU A 351 -13.95 18.43 -15.41
CA LEU A 351 -13.24 17.15 -15.33
C LEU A 351 -13.75 16.25 -14.19
N ILE A 352 -14.15 16.83 -13.06
CA ILE A 352 -14.80 16.07 -11.97
C ILE A 352 -16.17 15.55 -12.45
N GLU A 353 -16.96 16.36 -13.15
CA GLU A 353 -18.24 15.94 -13.73
C GLU A 353 -18.06 14.83 -14.76
N PHE A 354 -17.09 14.99 -15.68
CA PHE A 354 -16.71 13.95 -16.63
C PHE A 354 -16.31 12.65 -15.91
N THR A 355 -15.44 12.75 -14.91
CA THR A 355 -14.99 11.58 -14.14
C THR A 355 -16.17 10.89 -13.45
N HIS A 356 -17.10 11.65 -12.86
CA HIS A 356 -18.31 11.11 -12.25
C HIS A 356 -19.15 10.33 -13.26
N GLU A 357 -19.52 10.98 -14.36
CA GLU A 357 -20.41 10.45 -15.38
C GLU A 357 -19.79 9.24 -16.10
N TYR A 358 -18.49 9.27 -16.37
CA TYR A 358 -17.78 8.15 -16.99
C TYR A 358 -17.64 6.98 -16.01
N SER A 359 -17.25 7.23 -14.76
CA SER A 359 -17.03 6.19 -13.74
C SER A 359 -18.30 5.43 -13.37
N ARG A 360 -19.44 6.13 -13.21
CA ARG A 360 -20.72 5.47 -12.87
C ARG A 360 -21.26 4.57 -14.00
N ARG A 361 -20.82 4.81 -15.25
CA ARG A 361 -21.18 4.00 -16.43
C ARG A 361 -20.22 2.84 -16.67
N HIS A 362 -19.00 2.92 -16.16
CA HIS A 362 -17.91 1.98 -16.37
C HIS A 362 -17.32 1.47 -15.04
N ASN A 363 -18.20 1.02 -14.14
CA ASN A 363 -17.82 0.54 -12.80
C ASN A 363 -16.95 -0.73 -12.77
N TYR A 364 -16.73 -1.34 -13.95
CA TYR A 364 -15.83 -2.46 -14.22
C TYR A 364 -14.39 -2.03 -14.57
N LEU A 365 -14.12 -0.74 -14.79
CA LEU A 365 -12.76 -0.22 -14.99
C LEU A 365 -12.09 0.04 -13.64
N SER A 366 -10.77 -0.04 -13.59
CA SER A 366 -9.98 0.33 -12.41
C SER A 366 -10.07 1.84 -12.12
N THR A 367 -9.75 2.23 -10.90
CA THR A 367 -9.66 3.65 -10.53
C THR A 367 -8.55 4.36 -11.30
N PRO A 368 -7.31 3.83 -11.41
CA PRO A 368 -6.28 4.43 -12.25
C PRO A 368 -6.69 4.57 -13.71
N GLU A 369 -7.42 3.59 -14.30
CA GLU A 369 -7.89 3.67 -15.68
C GLU A 369 -8.86 4.82 -15.90
N LEU A 370 -9.83 4.99 -15.00
CA LEU A 370 -10.77 6.10 -15.09
C LEU A 370 -10.06 7.46 -15.02
N LEU A 371 -9.02 7.57 -14.18
CA LEU A 371 -8.21 8.78 -14.11
C LEU A 371 -7.36 8.99 -15.37
N ARG A 372 -6.84 7.92 -15.97
CA ARG A 372 -6.13 8.00 -17.27
C ARG A 372 -7.07 8.49 -18.37
N VAL A 373 -8.29 7.95 -18.44
CA VAL A 373 -9.32 8.42 -19.38
C VAL A 373 -9.63 9.90 -19.17
N THR A 374 -9.81 10.35 -17.92
CA THR A 374 -9.99 11.78 -17.60
C THR A 374 -8.81 12.64 -18.05
N LYS A 375 -7.58 12.14 -17.86
CA LYS A 375 -6.37 12.84 -18.31
C LYS A 375 -6.27 12.91 -19.84
N VAL A 376 -6.56 11.81 -20.55
CA VAL A 376 -6.67 11.77 -22.01
C VAL A 376 -7.72 12.77 -22.52
N TYR A 377 -8.87 12.86 -21.84
CA TYR A 377 -9.90 13.83 -22.18
C TYR A 377 -9.43 15.27 -21.96
N LYS A 378 -8.78 15.55 -20.82
CA LYS A 378 -8.18 16.86 -20.54
C LYS A 378 -7.22 17.28 -21.65
N ASP A 379 -6.28 16.41 -22.02
CA ASP A 379 -5.24 16.71 -23.01
C ASP A 379 -5.86 16.87 -24.42
N LEU A 380 -6.88 16.07 -24.75
CA LEU A 380 -7.66 16.22 -25.98
C LEU A 380 -8.35 17.58 -26.04
N LEU A 381 -8.98 18.04 -24.95
CA LEU A 381 -9.62 19.34 -24.91
C LEU A 381 -8.62 20.50 -25.01
N GLU A 382 -7.45 20.38 -24.37
CA GLU A 382 -6.36 21.36 -24.49
C GLU A 382 -5.95 21.58 -25.95
N ASP A 383 -5.80 20.49 -26.72
CA ASP A 383 -5.53 20.55 -28.17
C ASP A 383 -6.75 21.01 -28.98
N CYS A 384 -7.89 20.33 -28.87
CA CYS A 384 -9.05 20.56 -29.73
C CYS A 384 -9.65 21.97 -29.61
N CYS A 385 -9.73 22.53 -28.41
CA CYS A 385 -10.34 23.85 -28.22
C CYS A 385 -9.49 25.01 -28.74
N SER A 386 -8.25 24.75 -29.17
CA SER A 386 -7.43 25.73 -29.89
C SER A 386 -7.64 25.72 -31.41
N ARG A 387 -8.39 24.74 -31.93
CA ARG A 387 -8.61 24.52 -33.37
C ARG A 387 -9.85 25.25 -33.87
N GLU A 388 -9.88 25.56 -35.17
CA GLU A 388 -11.00 26.25 -35.82
C GLU A 388 -12.33 25.48 -35.68
N ASN A 389 -12.29 24.14 -35.79
CA ASN A 389 -13.44 23.27 -35.54
C ASN A 389 -13.21 22.40 -34.29
N ALA A 390 -13.32 23.01 -33.12
CA ALA A 390 -13.16 22.33 -31.84
C ALA A 390 -14.12 21.14 -31.69
N ALA A 391 -15.41 21.35 -32.00
CA ALA A 391 -16.44 20.30 -31.89
C ALA A 391 -16.19 19.10 -32.78
N GLY A 392 -15.76 19.33 -34.03
CA GLY A 392 -15.35 18.22 -34.90
C GLY A 392 -14.13 17.46 -34.37
N CYS A 393 -13.26 18.10 -33.60
CA CYS A 393 -12.07 17.49 -33.02
C CYS A 393 -12.41 16.60 -31.80
N TYR A 394 -13.08 17.14 -30.77
CA TYR A 394 -13.36 16.36 -29.56
C TYR A 394 -14.53 15.37 -29.71
N ARG A 395 -15.27 15.40 -30.82
CA ARG A 395 -16.33 14.42 -31.10
C ARG A 395 -15.82 12.97 -31.12
N HIS A 396 -14.53 12.78 -31.41
CA HIS A 396 -13.85 11.48 -31.46
C HIS A 396 -13.19 11.10 -30.11
N ALA A 397 -13.57 11.73 -29.00
CA ALA A 397 -12.96 11.44 -27.70
C ALA A 397 -13.11 9.98 -27.28
N GLU A 398 -14.25 9.33 -27.58
CA GLU A 398 -14.49 7.91 -27.25
C GLU A 398 -13.46 6.99 -27.92
N ASP A 399 -12.99 7.32 -29.13
CA ASP A 399 -11.94 6.56 -29.82
C ASP A 399 -10.62 6.63 -29.04
N LYS A 400 -10.31 7.79 -28.45
CA LYS A 400 -9.11 7.99 -27.61
C LYS A 400 -9.23 7.31 -26.26
N PHE A 401 -10.43 7.25 -25.68
CA PHE A 401 -10.68 6.52 -24.44
C PHE A 401 -10.49 5.01 -24.67
N ASN A 402 -11.06 4.48 -25.74
CA ASN A 402 -10.88 3.08 -26.11
C ASN A 402 -9.41 2.75 -26.37
N GLU A 403 -8.67 3.62 -27.07
CA GLU A 403 -7.24 3.42 -27.32
C GLU A 403 -6.42 3.28 -26.02
N THR A 404 -6.69 4.11 -25.00
CA THR A 404 -6.00 3.99 -23.70
C THR A 404 -6.42 2.74 -22.94
N THR A 405 -7.72 2.42 -22.92
CA THR A 405 -8.24 1.26 -22.19
C THR A 405 -7.77 -0.06 -22.82
N GLU A 406 -7.70 -0.15 -24.15
CA GLU A 406 -7.17 -1.33 -24.85
C GLU A 406 -5.70 -1.58 -24.51
N LYS A 407 -4.89 -0.52 -24.41
CA LYS A 407 -3.47 -0.63 -23.99
C LYS A 407 -3.36 -1.19 -22.57
N SER A 408 -4.12 -0.64 -21.62
CA SER A 408 -4.11 -1.12 -20.24
C SER A 408 -4.64 -2.56 -20.12
N LEU A 409 -5.67 -2.92 -20.90
CA LEU A 409 -6.22 -4.27 -20.93
C LEU A 409 -5.19 -5.26 -21.47
N ALA A 410 -4.49 -4.93 -22.56
CA ALA A 410 -3.45 -5.79 -23.14
C ALA A 410 -2.32 -6.06 -22.14
N MET A 411 -1.91 -5.06 -21.35
CA MET A 411 -0.92 -5.23 -20.28
C MET A 411 -1.37 -6.24 -19.23
N VAL A 412 -2.60 -6.11 -18.72
CA VAL A 412 -3.15 -7.06 -17.73
C VAL A 412 -3.28 -8.47 -18.30
N GLN A 413 -3.77 -8.59 -19.54
CA GLN A 413 -3.89 -9.89 -20.21
C GLN A 413 -2.53 -10.58 -20.37
N GLN A 414 -1.48 -9.83 -20.69
CA GLN A 414 -0.13 -10.36 -20.78
C GLN A 414 0.38 -10.86 -19.42
N GLU A 415 0.18 -10.11 -18.35
CA GLU A 415 0.60 -10.54 -17.00
C GLU A 415 -0.19 -11.75 -16.50
N CYS A 416 -1.50 -11.79 -16.72
CA CYS A 416 -2.31 -12.94 -16.35
C CYS A 416 -1.99 -14.18 -17.21
N LYS A 417 -1.59 -13.99 -18.46
CA LYS A 417 -1.04 -15.07 -19.28
C LYS A 417 0.28 -15.59 -18.69
N LEU A 418 1.20 -14.71 -18.30
CA LEU A 418 2.45 -15.12 -17.63
C LEU A 418 2.17 -15.88 -16.33
N PHE A 419 1.17 -15.45 -15.55
CA PHE A 419 0.73 -16.15 -14.33
C PHE A 419 0.22 -17.56 -14.60
N GLN A 420 -0.48 -17.77 -15.73
CA GLN A 420 -0.99 -19.08 -16.11
C GLN A 420 0.09 -20.01 -16.69
N GLU A 421 1.08 -19.45 -17.39
CA GLU A 421 2.13 -20.21 -18.08
C GLU A 421 3.32 -20.55 -17.18
N LEU A 422 3.68 -19.67 -16.23
CA LEU A 422 4.85 -19.84 -15.37
C LEU A 422 4.49 -20.49 -14.03
N GLU A 423 5.37 -21.38 -13.55
CA GLU A 423 5.31 -21.86 -12.17
C GLU A 423 5.60 -20.72 -11.18
N LYS A 424 5.13 -20.87 -9.94
CA LYS A 424 5.20 -19.83 -8.89
C LYS A 424 6.60 -19.23 -8.70
N ASP A 425 7.62 -20.08 -8.62
CA ASP A 425 9.00 -19.63 -8.41
C ASP A 425 9.57 -18.93 -9.64
N ALA A 426 9.22 -19.39 -10.85
CA ALA A 426 9.63 -18.77 -12.10
C ALA A 426 8.98 -17.38 -12.29
N LEU A 427 7.69 -17.25 -11.96
CA LEU A 427 6.98 -15.97 -11.98
C LEU A 427 7.57 -14.98 -10.95
N LYS A 428 7.90 -15.46 -9.76
CA LYS A 428 8.59 -14.64 -8.75
C LYS A 428 9.90 -14.09 -9.29
N LEU A 429 10.68 -14.97 -9.92
CA LEU A 429 11.97 -14.62 -10.48
C LEU A 429 11.85 -13.60 -11.61
N HIS A 430 10.82 -13.74 -12.46
CA HIS A 430 10.50 -12.78 -13.51
C HIS A 430 10.34 -11.36 -12.94
N TYR A 431 9.50 -11.19 -11.91
CA TYR A 431 9.31 -9.87 -11.29
C TYR A 431 10.55 -9.39 -10.54
N LEU A 432 11.28 -10.30 -9.89
CA LEU A 432 12.53 -9.95 -9.20
C LEU A 432 13.57 -9.38 -10.17
N VAL A 433 13.75 -10.04 -11.32
CA VAL A 433 14.63 -9.56 -12.39
C VAL A 433 14.14 -8.21 -12.90
N LYS A 434 12.84 -8.08 -13.22
CA LYS A 434 12.23 -6.84 -13.73
C LYS A 434 12.49 -5.65 -12.79
N PHE A 435 12.17 -5.79 -11.52
CA PHE A 435 12.39 -4.72 -10.54
C PHE A 435 13.87 -4.45 -10.27
N THR A 436 14.73 -5.47 -10.31
CA THR A 436 16.17 -5.28 -10.11
C THR A 436 16.79 -4.48 -11.26
N LYS A 437 16.35 -4.71 -12.50
CA LYS A 437 16.78 -3.89 -13.65
C LYS A 437 16.36 -2.44 -13.51
N ALA A 438 15.09 -2.20 -13.19
CA ALA A 438 14.53 -0.85 -13.09
C ALA A 438 15.08 -0.07 -11.88
N ALA A 439 15.39 -0.77 -10.78
CA ALA A 439 15.75 -0.15 -9.50
C ALA A 439 16.86 -0.93 -8.74
N PRO A 440 18.06 -1.07 -9.29
CA PRO A 440 19.15 -1.84 -8.67
C PRO A 440 19.67 -1.25 -7.35
N GLN A 441 19.29 -0.01 -7.02
CA GLN A 441 19.61 0.66 -5.75
C GLN A 441 18.83 0.10 -4.56
N LEU A 442 17.73 -0.62 -4.80
CA LEU A 442 16.93 -1.22 -3.72
C LEU A 442 17.64 -2.39 -3.04
N SER A 443 17.32 -2.61 -1.76
CA SER A 443 17.78 -3.79 -1.02
C SER A 443 17.11 -5.07 -1.54
N LEU A 444 17.69 -6.23 -1.22
CA LEU A 444 17.11 -7.53 -1.57
C LEU A 444 15.69 -7.68 -0.99
N GLU A 445 15.50 -7.30 0.27
CA GLU A 445 14.24 -7.42 0.99
C GLU A 445 13.15 -6.59 0.31
N GLU A 446 13.48 -5.39 -0.17
CA GLU A 446 12.54 -4.54 -0.91
C GLU A 446 12.18 -5.13 -2.27
N LEU A 447 13.18 -5.60 -3.03
CA LEU A 447 12.95 -6.23 -4.33
C LEU A 447 12.08 -7.49 -4.20
N VAL A 448 12.33 -8.31 -3.17
CA VAL A 448 11.51 -9.48 -2.86
C VAL A 448 10.11 -9.08 -2.41
N TYR A 449 9.97 -8.04 -1.58
CA TYR A 449 8.67 -7.53 -1.14
C TYR A 449 7.81 -7.08 -2.33
N LEU A 450 8.36 -6.27 -3.25
CA LEU A 450 7.66 -5.81 -4.45
C LEU A 450 7.27 -6.97 -5.38
N SER A 451 8.19 -7.92 -5.57
CA SER A 451 7.95 -9.10 -6.40
C SER A 451 6.83 -9.97 -5.84
N ASN A 452 6.85 -10.22 -4.52
CA ASN A 452 5.76 -10.94 -3.85
C ASN A 452 4.43 -10.17 -3.94
N GLY A 453 4.47 -8.84 -3.84
CA GLY A 453 3.27 -7.99 -4.00
C GLY A 453 2.62 -8.20 -5.37
N MET A 454 3.39 -8.14 -6.46
CA MET A 454 2.88 -8.41 -7.80
C MET A 454 2.37 -9.85 -7.96
N MET A 455 3.02 -10.84 -7.36
CA MET A 455 2.51 -12.20 -7.38
C MET A 455 1.18 -12.35 -6.64
N GLU A 456 1.02 -11.68 -5.50
CA GLU A 456 -0.22 -11.67 -4.72
C GLU A 456 -1.36 -11.03 -5.52
N VAL A 457 -1.08 -9.95 -6.25
CA VAL A 457 -2.02 -9.31 -7.19
C VAL A 457 -2.52 -10.32 -8.22
N LEU A 458 -1.61 -10.97 -8.95
CA LEU A 458 -1.99 -11.91 -10.01
C LEU A 458 -2.73 -13.13 -9.48
N THR A 459 -2.28 -13.67 -8.34
CA THR A 459 -2.94 -14.79 -7.66
C THR A 459 -4.36 -14.43 -7.23
N THR A 460 -4.56 -13.19 -6.78
CA THR A 460 -5.86 -12.69 -6.31
C THR A 460 -6.79 -12.37 -7.48
N CYS A 461 -6.26 -11.92 -8.62
CA CYS A 461 -7.07 -11.27 -9.65
C CYS A 461 -7.22 -12.03 -10.97
N CYS A 462 -6.25 -12.84 -11.40
CA CYS A 462 -6.26 -13.41 -12.76
C CYS A 462 -7.27 -14.56 -12.98
N THR A 463 -7.97 -15.01 -11.94
CA THR A 463 -9.13 -15.89 -12.07
C THR A 463 -10.46 -15.11 -12.13
N LEU A 464 -10.33 -13.81 -12.41
CA LEU A 464 -11.28 -12.72 -12.64
C LEU A 464 -12.50 -12.98 -13.48
N SER A 465 -13.70 -12.55 -13.08
CA SER A 465 -14.53 -11.85 -14.08
C SER A 465 -14.10 -10.39 -14.24
N GLU A 466 -13.71 -9.73 -13.14
CA GLU A 466 -13.18 -8.36 -13.09
C GLU A 466 -11.64 -8.32 -13.08
N GLU A 467 -10.95 -9.21 -13.82
CA GLU A 467 -9.47 -9.31 -13.79
C GLU A 467 -8.79 -7.97 -14.06
N PHE A 468 -9.28 -7.22 -15.06
CA PHE A 468 -8.71 -5.94 -15.46
C PHE A 468 -8.68 -4.92 -14.31
N ALA A 469 -9.85 -4.66 -13.70
CA ALA A 469 -9.93 -3.70 -12.60
C ALA A 469 -9.12 -4.16 -11.39
N CYS A 470 -9.21 -5.45 -11.03
CA CYS A 470 -8.53 -6.00 -9.88
C CYS A 470 -7.01 -5.90 -10.01
N VAL A 471 -6.44 -6.35 -11.14
CA VAL A 471 -4.98 -6.30 -11.36
C VAL A 471 -4.50 -4.85 -11.37
N ASP A 472 -5.17 -3.96 -12.11
CA ASP A 472 -4.70 -2.59 -12.25
C ASP A 472 -4.84 -1.76 -10.96
N ASP A 473 -5.92 -1.94 -10.20
CA ASP A 473 -6.09 -1.30 -8.88
C ASP A 473 -5.01 -1.80 -7.91
N LEU A 474 -4.82 -3.11 -7.75
CA LEU A 474 -3.88 -3.63 -6.75
C LEU A 474 -2.40 -3.48 -7.15
N ALA A 475 -2.06 -3.56 -8.44
CA ALA A 475 -0.70 -3.30 -8.91
C ALA A 475 -0.29 -1.84 -8.66
N ASP A 476 -1.22 -0.88 -8.82
CA ASP A 476 -0.92 0.52 -8.50
C ASP A 476 -0.65 0.76 -7.01
N LEU A 477 -1.25 -0.05 -6.11
CA LEU A 477 -0.94 0.00 -4.68
C LEU A 477 0.49 -0.47 -4.39
N VAL A 478 0.95 -1.55 -5.03
CA VAL A 478 2.33 -2.05 -4.88
C VAL A 478 3.35 -0.97 -5.29
N LEU A 479 3.09 -0.29 -6.40
CA LEU A 479 3.94 0.81 -6.88
C LEU A 479 3.79 2.07 -6.02
N GLY A 480 2.63 2.30 -5.43
CA GLY A 480 2.41 3.37 -4.45
C GLY A 480 3.26 3.20 -3.20
N ASP A 481 3.31 1.98 -2.65
CA ASP A 481 4.18 1.64 -1.52
C ASP A 481 5.66 1.88 -1.85
N LEU A 482 6.10 1.54 -3.08
CA LEU A 482 7.46 1.83 -3.55
C LEU A 482 7.75 3.32 -3.55
N CYS A 483 6.82 4.15 -4.03
CA CYS A 483 6.97 5.61 -4.13
C CYS A 483 6.91 6.34 -2.78
N GLY A 484 6.55 5.65 -1.70
CA GLY A 484 6.51 6.17 -0.33
C GLY A 484 5.32 7.10 -0.05
N VAL A 485 5.09 7.37 1.24
CA VAL A 485 3.96 8.19 1.72
C VAL A 485 4.43 9.61 2.05
N ASN A 486 5.15 9.77 3.16
CA ASN A 486 5.59 11.05 3.71
C ASN A 486 6.91 11.55 3.15
N GLU A 487 7.66 10.74 2.39
CA GLU A 487 8.90 11.18 1.76
C GLU A 487 8.87 10.97 0.25
N ASN A 488 9.50 11.90 -0.46
CA ASN A 488 9.87 11.70 -1.85
C ASN A 488 11.16 10.89 -1.87
N ARG A 489 11.01 9.56 -1.92
CA ARG A 489 12.16 8.66 -2.06
C ARG A 489 13.01 9.06 -3.27
N THR A 490 14.31 8.85 -3.13
CA THR A 490 15.29 9.03 -4.20
C THR A 490 15.96 7.69 -4.46
N ILE A 491 15.47 6.98 -5.48
CA ILE A 491 15.97 5.65 -5.86
C ILE A 491 16.93 5.82 -7.04
N ASN A 492 16.40 6.29 -8.16
CA ASN A 492 17.15 6.71 -9.34
C ASN A 492 16.27 7.68 -10.17
N PRO A 493 16.83 8.44 -11.13
CA PRO A 493 16.07 9.46 -11.86
C PRO A 493 14.82 8.94 -12.58
N ALA A 494 14.84 7.71 -13.10
CA ALA A 494 13.74 7.13 -13.86
C ALA A 494 12.57 6.68 -12.96
N VAL A 495 12.89 5.99 -11.86
CA VAL A 495 11.91 5.60 -10.84
C VAL A 495 11.32 6.83 -10.15
N ASP A 496 12.16 7.80 -9.81
CA ASP A 496 11.74 9.05 -9.18
C ASP A 496 10.79 9.84 -10.09
N LEU A 497 11.04 9.84 -11.41
CA LEU A 497 10.14 10.40 -12.40
C LEU A 497 8.78 9.67 -12.39
N CYS A 498 8.76 8.34 -12.47
CA CYS A 498 7.51 7.58 -12.45
C CYS A 498 6.69 7.79 -11.17
N CYS A 499 7.35 8.01 -10.03
CA CYS A 499 6.69 8.29 -8.77
C CYS A 499 6.10 9.72 -8.65
N ARG A 500 6.56 10.67 -9.46
CA ARG A 500 6.23 12.11 -9.30
C ARG A 500 5.57 12.74 -10.53
N ALA A 501 5.60 12.10 -11.69
CA ALA A 501 5.11 12.68 -12.93
C ALA A 501 3.57 12.76 -12.97
N ASP A 502 2.90 11.62 -12.81
CA ASP A 502 1.44 11.53 -12.88
C ASP A 502 0.93 10.29 -12.14
N PHE A 503 -0.03 10.47 -11.24
CA PHE A 503 -0.61 9.38 -10.45
C PHE A 503 -1.29 8.32 -11.33
N ALA A 504 -2.07 8.74 -12.33
CA ALA A 504 -2.87 7.84 -13.17
C ALA A 504 -2.00 6.99 -14.11
N PHE A 505 -0.88 7.57 -14.57
CA PHE A 505 0.08 6.92 -15.46
C PHE A 505 1.28 6.30 -14.74
N ARG A 506 1.32 6.31 -13.40
CA ARG A 506 2.42 5.74 -12.60
C ARG A 506 2.74 4.32 -13.05
N ARG A 507 1.76 3.43 -13.05
CA ARG A 507 1.93 2.04 -13.49
C ARG A 507 2.48 1.94 -14.91
N HIS A 508 1.92 2.70 -15.86
CA HIS A 508 2.37 2.71 -17.25
C HIS A 508 3.83 3.18 -17.36
N CYS A 509 4.23 4.16 -16.57
CA CYS A 509 5.63 4.60 -16.51
C CYS A 509 6.55 3.48 -16.02
N PHE A 510 6.20 2.80 -14.92
CA PHE A 510 6.98 1.68 -14.39
C PHE A 510 7.13 0.52 -15.38
N GLU A 511 6.09 0.24 -16.15
CA GLU A 511 6.09 -0.83 -17.16
C GLU A 511 7.03 -0.57 -18.34
N HIS A 512 7.36 0.71 -18.60
CA HIS A 512 8.34 1.11 -19.62
C HIS A 512 9.73 1.39 -19.05
N LEU A 513 9.99 1.10 -17.77
CA LEU A 513 11.32 1.25 -17.22
C LEU A 513 12.25 0.16 -17.76
N GLU A 514 13.36 0.61 -18.34
CA GLU A 514 14.47 -0.24 -18.76
C GLU A 514 15.51 -0.40 -17.62
N ALA A 515 16.60 -1.10 -17.89
CA ALA A 515 17.67 -1.25 -16.93
C ALA A 515 18.36 0.11 -16.63
N ASP A 516 18.63 0.37 -15.35
CA ASP A 516 19.32 1.61 -14.97
C ASP A 516 20.81 1.56 -15.33
N THR A 517 21.12 2.16 -16.48
CA THR A 517 22.50 2.29 -17.00
C THR A 517 23.41 3.20 -16.17
N THR A 518 22.86 3.96 -15.22
CA THR A 518 23.62 4.84 -14.32
C THR A 518 24.07 4.14 -13.03
N TYR A 519 23.60 2.90 -12.80
CA TYR A 519 23.99 2.12 -11.64
C TYR A 519 25.48 1.75 -11.69
N VAL A 520 26.21 2.11 -10.62
CA VAL A 520 27.62 1.78 -10.51
C VAL A 520 27.77 0.30 -10.20
N LEU A 521 28.27 -0.45 -11.18
CA LEU A 521 28.47 -1.89 -11.06
C LEU A 521 29.47 -2.22 -9.94
N PRO A 522 29.18 -3.22 -9.10
CA PRO A 522 30.17 -3.80 -8.19
C PRO A 522 31.38 -4.32 -8.99
N SER A 523 32.58 -4.31 -8.38
CA SER A 523 33.75 -4.92 -9.03
C SER A 523 33.54 -6.41 -9.26
N VAL A 524 34.17 -6.98 -10.31
CA VAL A 524 34.08 -8.43 -10.60
C VAL A 524 34.53 -9.27 -9.41
N SER A 525 35.56 -8.83 -8.68
CA SER A 525 36.01 -9.50 -7.45
C SER A 525 34.96 -9.46 -6.34
N ALA A 526 34.25 -8.34 -6.17
CA ALA A 526 33.17 -8.21 -5.21
C ALA A 526 31.99 -9.10 -5.59
N LEU A 527 31.66 -9.21 -6.89
CA LEU A 527 30.64 -10.13 -7.37
C LEU A 527 31.02 -11.58 -7.09
N ILE A 528 32.20 -12.04 -7.49
CA ILE A 528 32.63 -13.42 -7.27
C ILE A 528 32.61 -13.74 -5.78
N SER A 529 33.07 -12.80 -4.95
CA SER A 529 33.05 -12.97 -3.49
C SER A 529 31.63 -13.05 -2.94
N ALA A 530 30.71 -12.20 -3.43
CA ALA A 530 29.30 -12.20 -3.04
C ALA A 530 28.60 -13.50 -3.49
N LEU A 531 28.74 -13.90 -4.75
CA LEU A 531 28.16 -15.14 -5.28
C LEU A 531 28.72 -16.37 -4.54
N HIS A 532 30.02 -16.37 -4.20
CA HIS A 532 30.64 -17.41 -3.39
C HIS A 532 30.07 -17.44 -1.97
N SER A 533 30.00 -16.30 -1.28
CA SER A 533 29.44 -16.23 0.07
C SER A 533 27.96 -16.61 0.11
N ASP A 534 27.19 -16.21 -0.90
CA ASP A 534 25.74 -16.42 -0.96
C ASP A 534 25.36 -17.87 -1.19
N TRP A 535 26.19 -18.63 -1.91
CA TRP A 535 25.93 -20.05 -2.18
C TRP A 535 26.59 -20.97 -1.14
N CYS A 536 27.85 -20.71 -0.78
CA CYS A 536 28.68 -21.61 0.04
C CYS A 536 28.55 -21.44 1.56
N GLN A 537 27.90 -20.37 2.07
CA GLN A 537 27.68 -20.22 3.52
C GLN A 537 26.53 -21.13 4.06
N ALA A 538 26.70 -21.61 5.29
CA ALA A 538 26.08 -22.80 5.86
C ALA A 538 24.54 -22.78 6.12
N HIS A 539 23.93 -23.93 5.81
CA HIS A 539 22.79 -24.71 6.34
C HIS A 539 21.54 -24.12 7.02
N ASN A 540 21.46 -22.85 7.44
CA ASN A 540 20.29 -22.31 8.16
C ASN A 540 19.45 -21.27 7.38
N GLU A 541 19.91 -20.83 6.21
CA GLU A 541 19.13 -19.91 5.36
C GLU A 541 18.29 -20.69 4.34
N ASP A 542 17.02 -20.29 4.16
CA ASP A 542 16.10 -20.86 3.17
C ASP A 542 16.72 -20.81 1.76
N LEU A 543 16.74 -21.95 1.06
CA LEU A 543 17.31 -22.10 -0.29
C LEU A 543 16.73 -21.07 -1.26
N GLN A 544 15.46 -20.69 -1.09
CA GLN A 544 14.83 -19.67 -1.92
C GLN A 544 15.42 -18.27 -1.71
N ASN A 545 15.79 -17.90 -0.48
CA ASN A 545 16.44 -16.62 -0.22
C ASN A 545 17.84 -16.55 -0.83
N LYS A 546 18.60 -17.65 -0.77
CA LYS A 546 19.85 -17.77 -1.51
C LYS A 546 19.61 -17.50 -2.99
N LYS A 547 18.67 -18.22 -3.61
CA LYS A 547 18.30 -18.07 -5.04
C LYS A 547 17.95 -16.64 -5.42
N HIS A 548 17.12 -15.95 -4.63
CA HIS A 548 16.79 -14.55 -4.88
C HIS A 548 18.02 -13.64 -4.80
N ARG A 549 18.88 -13.83 -3.80
CA ARG A 549 20.08 -13.02 -3.62
C ARG A 549 21.06 -13.18 -4.78
N PHE A 550 21.32 -14.43 -5.19
CA PHE A 550 22.12 -14.72 -6.37
C PHE A 550 21.57 -14.01 -7.60
N MET A 551 20.26 -14.13 -7.84
CA MET A 551 19.61 -13.52 -9.00
C MET A 551 19.74 -12.00 -9.00
N VAL A 552 19.48 -11.36 -7.85
CA VAL A 552 19.60 -9.90 -7.71
C VAL A 552 21.04 -9.46 -7.97
N ASN A 553 22.03 -10.13 -7.38
CA ASN A 553 23.44 -9.81 -7.58
C ASN A 553 23.87 -9.99 -9.03
N LEU A 554 23.37 -11.04 -9.70
CA LEU A 554 23.63 -11.30 -11.11
C LEU A 554 23.07 -10.20 -12.02
N VAL A 555 21.81 -9.81 -11.82
CA VAL A 555 21.13 -8.79 -12.62
C VAL A 555 21.72 -7.40 -12.37
N LYS A 556 22.10 -7.09 -11.12
CA LYS A 556 22.83 -5.84 -10.80
C LYS A 556 24.17 -5.73 -11.52
N TRP A 557 24.83 -6.86 -11.79
CA TRP A 557 26.11 -6.88 -12.49
C TRP A 557 25.98 -6.94 -14.01
N MET A 558 24.97 -7.66 -14.52
CA MET A 558 24.63 -7.73 -15.95
C MET A 558 23.22 -7.18 -16.19
N PRO A 559 23.02 -5.86 -16.18
CA PRO A 559 21.70 -5.25 -16.37
C PRO A 559 21.06 -5.63 -17.71
N GLU A 560 21.88 -5.81 -18.75
CA GLU A 560 21.46 -6.19 -20.10
C GLU A 560 21.17 -7.69 -20.27
N ILE A 561 21.35 -8.52 -19.23
CA ILE A 561 21.14 -9.96 -19.34
C ILE A 561 19.70 -10.27 -19.77
N THR A 562 19.54 -11.07 -20.83
CA THR A 562 18.20 -11.47 -21.25
C THR A 562 17.59 -12.43 -20.23
N ALA A 563 16.26 -12.55 -20.20
CA ALA A 563 15.59 -13.48 -19.29
C ALA A 563 16.07 -14.94 -19.51
N GLU A 564 16.33 -15.32 -20.76
CA GLU A 564 16.81 -16.65 -21.16
C GLU A 564 18.24 -16.92 -20.66
N GLU A 565 19.17 -15.97 -20.84
CA GLU A 565 20.54 -16.07 -20.32
C GLU A 565 20.56 -16.11 -18.79
N CYS A 566 19.69 -15.32 -18.16
CA CYS A 566 19.54 -15.25 -16.71
C CYS A 566 19.10 -16.59 -16.13
N MET A 567 18.07 -17.20 -16.74
CA MET A 567 17.62 -18.55 -16.38
C MET A 567 18.70 -19.61 -16.63
N CYS A 568 19.40 -19.55 -17.75
CA CYS A 568 20.48 -20.49 -18.07
C CYS A 568 21.62 -20.45 -17.05
N LEU A 569 22.07 -19.25 -16.69
CA LEU A 569 23.11 -19.07 -15.67
C LEU A 569 22.64 -19.57 -14.30
N PHE A 570 21.40 -19.27 -13.94
CA PHE A 570 20.80 -19.74 -12.71
C PHE A 570 20.74 -21.27 -12.61
N THR A 571 20.32 -21.95 -13.68
CA THR A 571 20.30 -23.43 -13.72
C THR A 571 21.71 -24.02 -13.60
N LYS A 572 22.68 -23.47 -14.34
CA LYS A 572 24.08 -23.92 -14.26
C LYS A 572 24.68 -23.73 -12.86
N PHE A 573 24.39 -22.59 -12.22
CA PHE A 573 24.91 -22.27 -10.90
C PHE A 573 24.24 -23.10 -9.80
N THR A 574 22.94 -23.38 -9.92
CA THR A 574 22.22 -24.28 -9.01
C THR A 574 22.81 -25.70 -9.07
N ALA A 575 23.03 -26.23 -10.28
CA ALA A 575 23.65 -27.55 -10.47
C ALA A 575 25.11 -27.63 -10.00
N ALA A 576 25.85 -26.51 -10.04
CA ALA A 576 27.19 -26.43 -9.44
C ALA A 576 27.14 -26.41 -7.91
N GLY A 577 26.21 -25.66 -7.32
CA GLY A 577 26.01 -25.57 -5.87
C GLY A 577 25.66 -26.90 -5.21
N GLU A 578 24.83 -27.74 -5.86
CA GLU A 578 24.51 -29.09 -5.37
C GLU A 578 25.76 -29.98 -5.21
N LYS A 579 26.84 -29.72 -5.97
CA LYS A 579 28.12 -30.42 -5.83
C LYS A 579 28.99 -29.85 -4.70
N CYS A 580 28.79 -28.59 -4.32
CA CYS A 580 29.60 -27.95 -3.29
C CYS A 580 29.19 -28.40 -1.87
N ASP A 581 27.94 -28.83 -1.67
CA ASP A 581 27.46 -29.43 -0.42
C ASP A 581 28.12 -30.80 -0.11
N GLU A 582 28.78 -31.44 -1.10
CA GLU A 582 29.50 -32.71 -0.94
C GLU A 582 31.00 -32.54 -0.63
N VAL A 583 31.53 -31.31 -0.63
CA VAL A 583 32.98 -31.04 -0.53
C VAL A 583 33.31 -30.23 0.73
N GLN A 584 34.27 -30.70 1.53
CA GLN A 584 34.71 -30.06 2.78
C GLN A 584 35.33 -28.66 2.59
N GLU A 585 35.72 -28.31 1.37
CA GLU A 585 36.26 -27.01 0.98
C GLU A 585 35.52 -26.48 -0.27
N PRO A 586 34.48 -25.64 -0.08
CA PRO A 586 33.62 -25.14 -1.17
C PRO A 586 34.36 -24.39 -2.29
N GLU A 587 35.57 -23.90 -2.00
CA GLU A 587 36.46 -23.18 -2.91
C GLU A 587 36.86 -24.03 -4.13
N THR A 588 36.94 -25.35 -3.98
CA THR A 588 37.33 -26.28 -5.06
C THR A 588 36.25 -26.48 -6.13
N CYS A 589 34.99 -26.12 -5.84
CA CYS A 589 33.81 -26.32 -6.68
C CYS A 589 33.72 -25.33 -7.86
N PHE A 590 34.39 -24.17 -7.74
CA PHE A 590 34.32 -23.06 -8.71
C PHE A 590 35.63 -22.81 -9.47
N HIS A 591 36.66 -23.63 -9.26
CA HIS A 591 37.85 -23.58 -10.11
C HIS A 591 37.52 -24.14 -11.50
N PRO A 592 37.88 -23.44 -12.60
CA PRO A 592 37.81 -24.03 -13.91
C PRO A 592 38.70 -25.27 -13.93
N GLU A 593 38.17 -26.41 -14.36
CA GLU A 593 38.98 -27.58 -14.72
C GLU A 593 39.98 -27.16 -15.81
N GLY A 594 41.17 -26.73 -15.41
CA GLY A 594 42.18 -26.21 -16.34
C GLY A 594 43.24 -25.27 -15.76
N SER A 595 43.12 -24.73 -14.54
CA SER A 595 44.20 -23.93 -13.96
C SER A 595 45.22 -24.78 -13.18
N ASN A 596 45.86 -25.74 -13.87
CA ASN A 596 47.20 -26.16 -13.46
C ASN A 596 48.17 -25.08 -13.95
N ILE A 597 48.45 -24.10 -13.09
CA ILE A 597 49.65 -23.28 -13.26
C ILE A 597 50.79 -24.13 -12.70
N ASP A 598 51.40 -24.92 -13.58
CA ASP A 598 52.68 -25.56 -13.31
C ASP A 598 53.70 -24.46 -13.00
N ASN A 599 54.21 -24.48 -11.77
CA ASN A 599 55.40 -23.76 -11.37
C ASN A 599 56.61 -24.34 -12.10
N GLU A 600 56.98 -23.77 -13.24
CA GLU A 600 58.35 -23.87 -13.74
C GLU A 600 58.99 -22.49 -13.91
N SER A 601 59.93 -22.24 -13.00
CA SER A 601 60.87 -21.13 -12.95
C SER A 601 61.73 -21.00 -14.22
N GLY A 602 61.83 -19.78 -14.75
CA GLY A 602 62.84 -19.40 -15.75
C GLY A 602 62.89 -17.88 -15.96
N ALA A 603 63.97 -17.25 -15.53
CA ALA A 603 64.20 -15.81 -15.59
C ALA A 603 64.27 -15.23 -17.02
N ALA A 604 63.63 -14.08 -17.28
CA ALA A 604 64.21 -12.94 -18.01
C ALA A 604 63.23 -11.75 -18.23
N ASN A 605 63.73 -10.56 -17.88
CA ASN A 605 63.46 -9.22 -18.41
C ASN A 605 62.09 -8.50 -18.26
N ARG A 606 62.23 -7.28 -17.71
CA ARG A 606 61.30 -6.15 -17.75
C ARG A 606 60.97 -5.73 -19.18
N ASN A 607 59.68 -5.68 -19.52
CA ASN A 607 58.95 -4.50 -19.98
C ASN A 607 57.57 -4.90 -20.53
N ASP A 608 56.64 -3.94 -20.45
CA ASP A 608 55.38 -3.83 -21.19
C ASP A 608 54.07 -4.40 -20.60
N LYS A 609 53.14 -3.44 -20.45
CA LYS A 609 51.67 -3.50 -20.54
C LYS A 609 50.90 -4.39 -19.54
N ILE A 610 50.18 -3.69 -18.65
CA ILE A 610 48.99 -4.21 -17.95
C ILE A 610 48.00 -4.68 -19.03
N PRO A 611 47.58 -5.97 -19.07
CA PRO A 611 46.51 -6.40 -19.95
C PRO A 611 45.17 -5.97 -19.35
N GLU A 612 44.36 -5.25 -20.12
CA GLU A 612 42.92 -5.22 -19.94
C GLU A 612 42.40 -6.67 -20.01
N VAL A 613 42.06 -7.25 -18.86
CA VAL A 613 41.41 -8.55 -18.81
C VAL A 613 39.93 -8.33 -19.16
N ASN A 614 39.63 -8.34 -20.45
CA ASN A 614 38.29 -8.58 -20.94
C ASN A 614 37.92 -10.04 -20.58
N ILE A 615 37.27 -10.24 -19.43
CA ILE A 615 36.59 -11.51 -19.13
C ILE A 615 35.31 -11.52 -19.98
N SER A 616 35.46 -11.94 -21.23
CA SER A 616 34.35 -12.48 -22.01
C SER A 616 33.96 -13.80 -21.33
N ILE A 617 32.92 -13.77 -20.50
CA ILE A 617 32.23 -15.01 -20.13
C ILE A 617 31.52 -15.46 -21.41
N SER A 618 32.22 -16.22 -22.25
CA SER A 618 31.61 -16.88 -23.40
C SER A 618 30.73 -18.02 -22.89
N VAL A 619 29.52 -17.67 -22.42
CA VAL A 619 28.50 -18.65 -22.07
C VAL A 619 27.90 -19.12 -23.39
N LYS A 620 28.48 -20.16 -23.99
CA LYS A 620 27.73 -20.93 -25.00
C LYS A 620 26.55 -21.59 -24.29
N CYS A 621 25.35 -21.07 -24.51
CA CYS A 621 24.09 -21.75 -24.23
C CYS A 621 23.85 -22.72 -25.39
N PRO A 622 23.93 -24.05 -25.20
CA PRO A 622 23.58 -24.98 -26.26
C PRO A 622 22.07 -24.91 -26.49
N ASN A 623 21.67 -24.77 -27.75
CA ASN A 623 20.30 -24.77 -28.25
C ASN A 623 19.37 -25.69 -27.45
N LEU A 624 18.38 -25.10 -26.77
CA LEU A 624 17.18 -25.78 -26.30
C LEU A 624 16.11 -25.56 -27.37
N LEU A 625 15.75 -26.65 -28.05
CA LEU A 625 14.58 -26.78 -28.91
C LEU A 625 13.34 -27.02 -28.04
#